data_AF-A0AAU3KMJ2-F1
#
_entry.id   AF-A0AAU3KMJ2-F1
#
_cell.length_a   1.000
_cell.length_b   1.000
_cell.length_c   1.000
_cell.angle_alpha   90.00
_cell.angle_beta   90.00
_cell.angle_gamma   90.00
#
_symmetry.space_group_name_H-M   'P 1'
#
loop_
_entity.id
_entity.type
_entity.pdbx_description
1 polymer ?
#
loop_
_entity_poly.entity_id
_entity_poly.type
_entity_poly.pdbx_seq_one_letter_code
_entity_poly.pdbx_strand_id
1 'polypeptide(L)'
;MRVLRGLSGIVAGGTVALATTVAGASIIGALRGFPGPGTADLAWHVCAALLVVAAQIFADRRQGITALFGVLVVFVGAGTLLWAQWWN
;
A
#
# COMPACT_ATOMS: atom_id res chain seq x y z
N MET A 1 -21.44 0.14 -3.70
CA MET A 1 -20.60 0.11 -2.48
C MET A 1 -19.93 -1.24 -2.23
N ARG A 2 -20.66 -2.36 -2.20
CA ARG A 2 -20.07 -3.68 -1.89
C ARG A 2 -18.94 -4.09 -2.84
N VAL A 3 -19.15 -3.98 -4.16
CA VAL A 3 -18.13 -4.27 -5.18
C VAL A 3 -16.93 -3.33 -5.05
N LEU A 4 -17.18 -2.03 -4.96
CA LEU A 4 -16.12 -1.02 -4.86
C LEU A 4 -15.26 -1.20 -3.60
N ARG A 5 -15.87 -1.55 -2.45
CA ARG A 5 -15.14 -1.92 -1.22
C ARG A 5 -14.32 -3.18 -1.39
N GLY A 6 -14.84 -4.19 -2.11
CA GLY A 6 -14.10 -5.40 -2.44
C GLY A 6 -12.85 -5.11 -3.27
N LEU A 7 -12.98 -4.30 -4.34
CA LEU A 7 -11.86 -3.87 -5.17
C LEU A 7 -10.83 -3.06 -4.37
N SER A 8 -11.29 -2.13 -3.54
CA SER A 8 -10.43 -1.39 -2.61
C SER A 8 -9.68 -2.32 -1.66
N GLY A 9 -10.35 -3.33 -1.10
CA GLY A 9 -9.71 -4.35 -0.25
C GLY A 9 -8.62 -5.14 -0.97
N ILE A 10 -8.84 -5.50 -2.25
CA ILE A 10 -7.82 -6.16 -3.09
C ILE A 10 -6.60 -5.24 -3.27
N VAL A 11 -6.80 -3.96 -3.56
CA VAL A 11 -5.70 -2.99 -3.71
C VAL A 11 -4.94 -2.80 -2.40
N ALA A 12 -5.64 -2.67 -1.27
CA ALA A 12 -5.00 -2.58 0.04
C ALA A 12 -4.15 -3.83 0.34
N GLY A 13 -4.69 -5.03 0.09
CA GLY A 13 -3.96 -6.29 0.23
C GLY A 13 -2.76 -6.38 -0.71
N GLY A 14 -2.91 -5.98 -1.97
CA GLY A 14 -1.83 -5.93 -2.95
C GLY A 14 -0.71 -4.95 -2.54
N THR A 15 -1.06 -3.82 -1.93
CA THR A 15 -0.09 -2.84 -1.42
C THR A 15 0.72 -3.42 -0.24
N VAL A 16 0.07 -4.18 0.66
CA VAL A 16 0.76 -4.89 1.75
C VAL A 16 1.69 -5.97 1.19
N ALA A 17 1.23 -6.73 0.20
CA ALA A 17 2.06 -7.72 -0.48
C ALA A 17 3.29 -7.06 -1.13
N LEU A 18 3.10 -5.94 -1.84
CA LEU A 18 4.19 -5.15 -2.41
C LEU A 18 5.20 -4.69 -1.36
N ALA A 19 4.73 -4.11 -0.25
CA ALA A 19 5.61 -3.66 0.84
C ALA A 19 6.40 -4.83 1.45
N THR A 20 5.77 -6.00 1.59
CA THR A 20 6.42 -7.22 2.07
C THR A 20 7.49 -7.69 1.09
N THR A 21 7.23 -7.65 -0.22
CA THR A 21 8.19 -7.99 -1.26
C THR A 21 9.40 -7.05 -1.23
N VAL A 22 9.19 -5.74 -1.14
CA VAL A 22 10.27 -4.74 -1.06
C VAL A 22 11.10 -4.94 0.21
N ALA A 23 10.46 -5.20 1.35
CA ALA A 23 11.15 -5.53 2.59
C ALA A 23 12.02 -6.80 2.44
N GLY A 24 11.47 -7.85 1.85
CA GLY A 24 12.20 -9.09 1.56
C GLY A 24 13.40 -8.86 0.65
N ALA A 25 13.24 -8.08 -0.42
CA ALA A 25 14.33 -7.71 -1.32
C ALA A 25 15.44 -6.93 -0.59
N SER A 26 15.08 -5.99 0.29
CA SER A 26 16.04 -5.22 1.09
C SER A 26 16.83 -6.12 2.06
N ILE A 27 16.14 -7.02 2.76
CA ILE A 27 16.77 -8.00 3.67
C ILE A 27 17.73 -8.92 2.91
N ILE A 28 17.28 -9.50 1.78
CA ILE A 28 18.11 -10.42 1.00
C ILE A 28 19.32 -9.68 0.41
N GLY A 29 19.15 -8.43 -0.05
CA GLY A 29 20.24 -7.57 -0.52
C GLY A 29 21.30 -7.34 0.56
N ALA A 30 20.86 -6.96 1.76
CA ALA A 30 21.75 -6.78 2.91
C ALA A 30 22.50 -8.07 3.29
N LEU A 31 21.82 -9.22 3.28
CA LEU A 31 22.41 -10.52 3.63
C LEU A 31 23.38 -11.04 2.57
N ARG A 32 23.13 -10.77 1.29
CA ARG A 32 23.92 -11.32 0.17
C ARG A 32 24.91 -10.31 -0.43
N GLY A 33 24.97 -9.09 0.11
CA GLY A 33 25.93 -8.07 -0.29
C GLY A 33 25.68 -7.48 -1.68
N PHE A 34 24.44 -7.53 -2.19
CA PHE A 34 24.05 -6.85 -3.44
C PHE A 34 23.18 -5.63 -3.12
N PRO A 35 23.22 -4.59 -3.97
CA PRO A 35 22.40 -3.39 -3.77
C PRO A 35 20.91 -3.74 -3.89
N GLY A 36 20.20 -3.67 -2.77
CA GLY A 36 18.74 -3.81 -2.68
C GLY A 36 18.05 -2.46 -2.41
N PRO A 37 16.72 -2.46 -2.25
CA PRO A 37 15.96 -1.25 -1.93
C PRO A 37 16.52 -0.52 -0.70
N GLY A 38 16.64 0.80 -0.82
CA GLY A 38 17.14 1.65 0.24
C GLY A 38 16.14 1.76 1.41
N THR A 39 16.61 2.28 2.54
CA THR A 39 15.75 2.54 3.71
C THR A 39 14.63 3.53 3.39
N ALA A 40 14.89 4.52 2.54
CA ALA A 40 13.88 5.48 2.09
C ALA A 40 12.77 4.80 1.26
N ASP A 41 13.14 3.94 0.31
CA ASP A 41 12.17 3.21 -0.51
C ASP A 41 11.32 2.28 0.37
N LEU A 42 11.95 1.56 1.30
CA LEU A 42 11.24 0.70 2.23
C LEU A 42 10.25 1.49 3.10
N ALA A 43 10.65 2.66 3.60
CA ALA A 43 9.80 3.53 4.41
C ALA A 43 8.55 3.99 3.63
N TRP A 44 8.70 4.38 2.36
CA TRP A 44 7.56 4.74 1.50
C TRP A 44 6.53 3.62 1.39
N HIS A 45 6.99 2.39 1.13
CA HIS A 45 6.12 1.24 0.96
C HIS A 45 5.41 0.86 2.26
N VAL A 46 6.12 0.88 3.40
CA VAL A 46 5.52 0.60 4.72
C VAL A 46 4.50 1.66 5.10
N CYS A 47 4.83 2.95 4.95
CA CYS A 47 3.90 4.03 5.26
C CYS A 47 2.64 3.97 4.38
N ALA A 48 2.79 3.70 3.09
CA ALA A 48 1.66 3.55 2.18
C ALA A 48 0.80 2.32 2.52
N ALA A 49 1.41 1.18 2.84
CA ALA A 49 0.68 -0.02 3.27
C ALA A 49 -0.15 0.25 4.53
N LEU A 50 0.43 0.92 5.54
CA LEU A 50 -0.29 1.30 6.76
C LEU A 50 -1.45 2.26 6.46
N LEU A 51 -1.22 3.26 5.59
CA LEU A 51 -2.24 4.22 5.18
C LEU A 51 -3.44 3.53 4.51
N VAL A 52 -3.19 2.69 3.51
CA VAL A 52 -4.29 2.04 2.77
C VAL A 52 -5.03 1.01 3.63
N VAL A 53 -4.34 0.32 4.54
CA VAL A 53 -4.99 -0.59 5.50
C VAL A 53 -5.88 0.20 6.46
N ALA A 54 -5.40 1.31 7.02
CA ALA A 54 -6.21 2.15 7.90
C ALA A 54 -7.43 2.73 7.18
N ALA A 55 -7.25 3.20 5.93
CA ALA A 55 -8.32 3.71 5.10
C ALA A 55 -9.35 2.63 4.74
N GLN A 56 -8.89 1.41 4.45
CA GLN A 56 -9.77 0.27 4.18
C GLN A 56 -10.57 -0.13 5.43
N ILE A 57 -9.93 -0.19 6.62
CA ILE A 57 -10.63 -0.45 7.90
C ILE A 57 -11.70 0.63 8.15
N PHE A 58 -11.38 1.90 7.87
CA PHE A 58 -12.34 2.99 7.99
C PHE A 58 -13.52 2.83 7.02
N ALA A 59 -13.24 2.56 5.74
CA ALA A 59 -14.28 2.28 4.74
C ALA A 59 -15.14 1.09 5.16
N ASP A 60 -14.53 0.10 5.84
CA ASP A 60 -15.22 -1.11 6.21
C ASP A 60 -16.21 -0.94 7.36
N ARG A 61 -15.90 -0.03 8.29
CA ARG A 61 -16.72 0.31 9.46
C ARG A 61 -17.79 1.37 9.19
N ARG A 62 -17.75 2.05 8.04
CA ARG A 62 -18.67 3.14 7.67
C ARG A 62 -19.66 2.72 6.58
N GLN A 63 -20.75 3.45 6.47
CA GLN A 63 -21.82 3.25 5.47
C GLN A 63 -21.98 4.51 4.61
N GLY A 64 -22.63 4.37 3.44
CA GLY A 64 -22.95 5.49 2.55
C GLY A 64 -21.72 6.25 2.03
N ILE A 65 -21.86 7.56 1.84
CA ILE A 65 -20.82 8.46 1.31
C ILE A 65 -19.55 8.47 2.17
N THR A 66 -19.65 8.26 3.49
CA THR A 66 -18.48 8.24 4.36
C THR A 66 -17.53 7.08 4.02
N ALA A 67 -18.05 5.93 3.59
CA ALA A 67 -17.22 4.81 3.16
C ALA A 67 -16.48 5.09 1.84
N LEU A 68 -17.02 5.97 0.99
CA LEU A 68 -16.39 6.36 -0.28
C LEU A 68 -15.06 7.07 -0.07
N PHE A 69 -14.94 7.90 0.97
CA PHE A 69 -13.68 8.58 1.28
C PHE A 69 -12.55 7.59 1.62
N GLY A 70 -12.84 6.54 2.40
CA GLY A 70 -11.84 5.51 2.71
C GLY A 70 -11.39 4.74 1.46
N VAL A 71 -12.33 4.37 0.59
CA VAL A 71 -12.04 3.75 -0.71
C VAL A 71 -11.17 4.66 -1.59
N LEU A 72 -11.51 5.95 -1.67
CA LEU A 72 -10.73 6.92 -2.46
C LEU A 72 -9.30 7.05 -1.92
N VAL A 73 -9.11 7.10 -0.60
CA VAL A 73 -7.77 7.13 0.01
C VAL A 73 -6.97 5.88 -0.34
N VAL A 74 -7.60 4.70 -0.38
CA VAL A 74 -6.91 3.47 -0.81
C VAL A 74 -6.40 3.58 -2.24
N PHE A 75 -7.27 3.93 -3.19
CA PHE A 75 -6.87 4.02 -4.60
C PHE A 75 -5.86 5.13 -4.86
N VAL A 76 -6.06 6.32 -4.29
CA VAL A 76 -5.12 7.43 -4.43
C VAL A 76 -3.80 7.09 -3.76
N GLY A 77 -3.80 6.57 -2.53
CA GLY A 77 -2.59 6.19 -1.81
C GLY A 77 -1.77 5.14 -2.55
N ALA A 78 -2.41 4.06 -3.02
CA ALA A 78 -1.74 3.04 -3.82
C ALA A 78 -1.26 3.58 -5.17
N GLY A 79 -2.08 4.36 -5.86
CA GLY A 79 -1.71 4.99 -7.14
C GLY A 79 -0.54 5.96 -7.02
N THR A 80 -0.51 6.78 -5.97
CA THR A 80 0.59 7.70 -5.67
C THR A 80 1.85 6.93 -5.31
N LEU A 81 1.76 5.87 -4.49
CA LEU A 81 2.91 5.02 -4.18
C LEU A 81 3.52 4.45 -5.47
N LEU A 82 2.70 3.80 -6.30
CA LEU A 82 3.14 3.20 -7.54
C LEU A 82 3.75 4.24 -8.46
N TRP A 83 3.07 5.37 -8.68
CA TRP A 83 3.61 6.43 -9.53
C TRP A 83 4.95 6.99 -9.00
N ALA A 84 5.04 7.32 -7.72
CA ALA A 84 6.22 7.98 -7.16
C ALA A 84 7.43 7.05 -7.01
N GLN A 85 7.21 5.75 -6.81
CA GLN A 85 8.27 4.76 -6.60
C GLN A 85 8.60 3.93 -7.84
N TRP A 86 7.84 4.05 -8.94
CA TRP A 86 8.15 3.34 -10.18
C TRP A 86 9.27 3.99 -10.99
N TRP A 87 9.42 5.31 -10.90
CA TRP A 87 10.41 6.07 -11.66
C TRP A 87 11.73 6.27 -10.92
N ASN A 88 11.82 5.76 -9.69
CA ASN A 88 12.97 5.86 -8.81
C ASN A 88 13.84 4.60 -8.96
#